data_AF-A0AAD6V5H6-F1
#
_entry.id   AF-A0AAD6V5H6-F1
#
_cell.length_a   1.000
_cell.length_b   1.000
_cell.length_c   1.000
_cell.angle_alpha   90.00
_cell.angle_beta   90.00
_cell.angle_gamma   90.00
#
_symmetry.space_group_name_H-M   'P 1'
#
loop_
_entity.id
_entity.type
_entity.pdbx_description
1 polymer ?
#
loop_
_entity_poly.entity_id
_entity_poly.type
_entity_poly.pdbx_seq_one_letter_code
_entity_poly.pdbx_strand_id
1 'polypeptide(L)'
;MRQTSYNRGGRGHSGANRFSNSASTGTTPLAPDRDIMEGLVPTALQTIGIPTTVKSAQNVTISSLQSVGSYNWTKNSSPTIIVPGSPAEWQNKATPYQVPADTGLFFIDQNGFRMPSAVLLPLITAVDATHEASGSPAAFDWAGANFDFITDRNGLRKLMRWIDGANRDADSDPPKEFRIDTQLAGRTVLLNRWEKRTRENLSGYTYGFNFEKASTDPAIGCEDSTGHHRMVSYDLNGLKMLVRFEVDACIPAAAKASAKKKVQSIDDLATSLAGVNLASRGVSTSTTNNGLTVISDGAIIPHTSLVELTTRTERRAAEFDWKDAYPQLFFSQTPHHFLAVHDRGRFTSVTKRTLESSDLQAVQHAMQPSLKKLRAALDTIRDVVVKNGQRGRLTLVYRDGKLEVFQRTSSASCLPDHILARFES
;
A
#
# COMPACT_ATOMS: atom_id res chain seq x y z
N MET A 1 -5.38 -0.47 -5.94
CA MET A 1 -4.96 -0.13 -7.35
C MET A 1 -4.36 1.29 -7.52
N ARG A 2 -3.05 1.47 -7.83
CA ARG A 2 -2.48 2.73 -8.40
C ARG A 2 -1.08 2.56 -8.99
N GLN A 3 -0.88 3.22 -10.13
CA GLN A 3 0.20 3.07 -11.12
C GLN A 3 0.16 1.77 -11.94
N THR A 4 -0.91 1.56 -12.71
CA THR A 4 -0.80 0.78 -13.94
C THR A 4 -0.55 1.76 -15.06
N SER A 5 0.63 1.66 -15.68
CA SER A 5 1.00 2.38 -16.89
C SER A 5 -0.09 2.16 -17.95
N TYR A 6 -0.80 3.24 -18.30
CA TYR A 6 -1.37 3.30 -19.63
C TYR A 6 -0.22 3.64 -20.57
N ASN A 7 0.38 2.62 -21.21
CA ASN A 7 1.31 2.81 -22.32
C ASN A 7 0.67 3.77 -23.33
N ARG A 8 1.22 4.97 -23.47
CA ARG A 8 0.91 5.86 -24.59
C ARG A 8 1.83 5.46 -25.75
N GLY A 9 1.34 4.58 -26.62
CA GLY A 9 1.94 4.40 -27.93
C GLY A 9 1.73 5.68 -28.75
N GLY A 10 2.79 6.48 -28.88
CA GLY A 10 2.81 7.61 -29.79
C GLY A 10 2.97 7.14 -31.23
N ARG A 11 1.99 7.46 -32.08
CA ARG A 11 2.24 7.72 -33.50
C ARG A 11 1.45 8.97 -33.87
N GLY A 12 2.19 9.99 -34.29
CA GLY A 12 1.63 11.24 -34.75
C GLY A 12 0.80 11.06 -36.00
N HIS A 13 -0.32 11.77 -36.07
CA HIS A 13 -0.81 12.36 -37.31
C HIS A 13 -1.54 13.65 -36.95
N SER A 14 -1.09 14.73 -37.58
CA SER A 14 -1.71 16.03 -37.65
C SER A 14 -3.14 15.93 -38.16
N GLY A 15 -4.07 16.55 -37.45
CA GLY A 15 -5.47 16.61 -37.84
C GLY A 15 -6.25 17.44 -36.85
N ALA A 16 -6.25 18.76 -37.06
CA ALA A 16 -7.10 19.68 -36.33
C ALA A 16 -8.56 19.29 -36.54
N ASN A 17 -9.28 18.98 -35.46
CA ASN A 17 -10.73 19.17 -35.45
C ASN A 17 -11.20 19.61 -34.08
N ARG A 18 -11.73 20.84 -34.07
CA ARG A 18 -12.40 21.50 -32.96
C ARG A 18 -13.72 20.79 -32.70
N PHE A 19 -13.85 20.18 -31.52
CA PHE A 19 -15.15 20.00 -30.89
C PHE A 19 -15.06 20.50 -29.46
N SER A 20 -15.53 21.72 -29.27
CA SER A 20 -15.82 22.32 -27.98
C SER A 20 -17.02 21.62 -27.37
N ASN A 21 -16.81 20.85 -26.31
CA ASN A 21 -17.85 20.61 -25.32
C ASN A 21 -17.31 21.03 -23.95
N SER A 22 -17.70 22.26 -23.60
CA SER A 22 -17.57 22.85 -22.28
C SER A 22 -18.47 22.08 -21.31
N ALA A 23 -17.89 21.16 -20.57
CA ALA A 23 -18.41 20.73 -19.28
C ALA A 23 -17.41 21.21 -18.23
N SER A 24 -17.68 22.37 -17.65
CA SER A 24 -16.93 22.92 -16.52
C SER A 24 -17.15 22.04 -15.28
N THR A 25 -16.41 20.94 -15.18
CA THR A 25 -16.26 20.23 -13.92
C THR A 25 -15.31 21.05 -13.06
N GLY A 26 -15.85 21.65 -12.00
CA GLY A 26 -15.09 22.40 -11.01
C GLY A 26 -13.92 21.56 -10.50
N THR A 27 -12.73 21.82 -11.02
CA THR A 27 -11.51 21.14 -10.63
C THR A 27 -10.96 21.89 -9.44
N THR A 28 -10.98 21.29 -8.25
CA THR A 28 -10.29 21.85 -7.09
C THR A 28 -8.82 22.04 -7.47
N PRO A 29 -8.24 23.25 -7.34
CA PRO A 29 -6.85 23.48 -7.67
C PRO A 29 -5.96 22.55 -6.83
N LEU A 30 -5.13 21.76 -7.52
CA LEU A 30 -4.11 20.93 -6.86
C LEU A 30 -2.87 21.77 -6.61
N ALA A 31 -2.18 21.48 -5.49
CA ALA A 31 -0.85 22.02 -5.27
C ALA A 31 0.10 21.56 -6.39
N PRO A 32 1.10 22.38 -6.77
CA PRO A 32 2.10 21.98 -7.74
C PRO A 32 2.90 20.76 -7.25
N ASP A 33 3.57 20.08 -8.18
CA ASP A 33 4.51 19.03 -7.82
C ASP A 33 5.65 19.60 -6.97
N ARG A 34 5.94 18.89 -5.88
CA ARG A 34 7.14 19.12 -5.08
C ARG A 34 8.37 18.70 -5.88
N ASP A 35 9.44 19.47 -5.76
CA ASP A 35 10.73 19.11 -6.34
C ASP A 35 11.29 17.89 -5.60
N ILE A 36 11.70 16.87 -6.35
CA ILE A 36 12.29 15.65 -5.78
C ILE A 36 13.54 15.94 -4.96
N MET A 37 14.26 17.02 -5.29
CA MET A 37 15.47 17.48 -4.62
C MET A 37 15.22 18.45 -3.46
N GLU A 38 13.97 18.81 -3.18
CA GLU A 38 13.67 19.81 -2.15
C GLU A 38 14.20 19.38 -0.76
N GLY A 39 14.81 20.32 -0.04
CA GLY A 39 15.35 20.06 1.30
C GLY A 39 16.53 19.07 1.33
N LEU A 40 17.21 18.84 0.20
CA LEU A 40 18.41 18.03 0.10
C LEU A 40 19.64 18.91 -0.13
N VAL A 41 20.78 18.49 0.43
CA VAL A 41 22.08 19.03 0.05
C VAL A 41 22.34 18.63 -1.42
N PRO A 42 22.77 19.55 -2.31
CA PRO A 42 22.83 19.26 -3.76
C PRO A 42 23.81 18.16 -4.17
N THR A 43 24.84 17.92 -3.36
CA THR A 43 25.88 16.92 -3.64
C THR A 43 25.47 15.55 -3.09
N ALA A 44 25.44 14.54 -3.98
CA ALA A 44 25.24 13.16 -3.57
C ALA A 44 26.41 12.69 -2.70
N LEU A 45 26.11 12.02 -1.59
CA LEU A 45 27.13 11.40 -0.73
C LEU A 45 27.74 10.16 -1.40
N GLN A 46 26.91 9.40 -2.12
CA GLN A 46 27.30 8.21 -2.85
C GLN A 46 26.18 7.75 -3.80
N THR A 47 26.55 6.95 -4.80
CA THR A 47 25.61 6.23 -5.67
C THR A 47 25.54 4.77 -5.22
N ILE A 48 24.32 4.23 -5.10
CA ILE A 48 24.09 2.81 -4.87
C ILE A 48 23.93 2.15 -6.24
N GLY A 49 24.89 1.28 -6.59
CA GLY A 49 24.80 0.46 -7.80
C GLY A 49 23.78 -0.67 -7.65
N ILE A 50 23.24 -1.16 -8.77
CA ILE A 50 22.40 -2.36 -8.75
C ILE A 50 23.31 -3.56 -8.44
N PRO A 51 23.01 -4.34 -7.38
CA PRO A 51 23.88 -5.45 -7.01
C PRO A 51 23.98 -6.50 -8.13
N THR A 52 25.19 -7.00 -8.38
CA THR A 52 25.42 -8.17 -9.24
C THR A 52 25.17 -9.43 -8.43
N THR A 53 24.09 -10.14 -8.71
CA THR A 53 23.77 -11.39 -8.00
C THR A 53 24.70 -12.52 -8.43
N VAL A 54 25.36 -13.17 -7.46
CA VAL A 54 26.08 -14.43 -7.67
C VAL A 54 25.05 -15.56 -7.74
N LYS A 55 25.19 -16.44 -8.74
CA LYS A 55 24.21 -17.50 -9.10
C LYS A 55 23.88 -18.51 -7.97
N SER A 56 24.58 -18.50 -6.82
CA SER A 56 24.42 -19.50 -5.74
C SER A 56 23.53 -19.09 -4.57
N ALA A 57 22.86 -17.94 -4.59
CA ALA A 57 21.94 -17.58 -3.51
C ALA A 57 20.64 -18.38 -3.60
N GLN A 58 20.18 -18.89 -2.44
CA GLN A 58 18.83 -19.45 -2.26
C GLN A 58 17.77 -18.50 -2.82
N ASN A 59 16.62 -19.03 -3.25
CA ASN A 59 15.51 -18.20 -3.70
C ASN A 59 15.07 -17.25 -2.59
N VAL A 60 14.67 -16.04 -2.98
CA VAL A 60 14.13 -15.06 -2.05
C VAL A 60 12.69 -15.45 -1.75
N THR A 61 12.41 -15.68 -0.48
CA THR A 61 11.13 -16.12 0.06
C THR A 61 10.79 -15.28 1.28
N ILE A 62 9.49 -15.16 1.54
CA ILE A 62 8.97 -14.55 2.75
C ILE A 62 8.56 -15.70 3.68
N SER A 63 8.99 -15.64 4.93
CA SER A 63 8.65 -16.63 5.96
C SER A 63 8.26 -15.94 7.26
N SER A 64 7.71 -16.70 8.21
CA SER A 64 7.30 -16.18 9.53
C SER A 64 6.34 -14.98 9.45
N LEU A 65 5.41 -15.01 8.49
CA LEU A 65 4.43 -13.95 8.27
C LEU A 65 3.47 -13.84 9.46
N GLN A 66 3.34 -12.64 10.01
CA GLN A 66 2.36 -12.32 11.05
C GLN A 66 1.64 -11.01 10.73
N SER A 67 0.32 -10.99 10.88
CA SER A 67 -0.45 -9.74 10.91
C SER A 67 -0.30 -9.10 12.28
N VAL A 68 0.31 -7.91 12.34
CA VAL A 68 0.61 -7.24 13.62
C VAL A 68 -0.28 -6.02 13.90
N GLY A 69 -1.09 -5.61 12.93
CA GLY A 69 -2.09 -4.58 13.12
C GLY A 69 -2.72 -4.15 11.81
N SER A 70 -3.77 -3.34 11.90
CA SER A 70 -4.39 -2.70 10.75
C SER A 70 -5.07 -1.41 11.18
N TYR A 71 -5.42 -0.58 10.20
CA TYR A 71 -6.28 0.58 10.43
C TYR A 71 -7.00 1.03 9.17
N ASN A 72 -8.10 1.75 9.35
CA ASN A 72 -8.75 2.49 8.26
C ASN A 72 -8.58 3.99 8.47
N TRP A 73 -8.31 4.75 7.41
CA TRP A 73 -8.52 6.19 7.47
C TRP A 73 -10.00 6.52 7.33
N THR A 74 -10.47 7.58 8.01
CA THR A 74 -11.86 8.06 7.91
C THR A 74 -12.00 9.26 6.96
N LYS A 75 -13.23 9.69 6.65
CA LYS A 75 -13.52 10.91 5.88
C LYS A 75 -13.26 12.22 6.65
N ASN A 76 -12.92 12.14 7.94
CA ASN A 76 -12.70 13.33 8.78
C ASN A 76 -11.58 14.23 8.22
N SER A 77 -11.72 15.53 8.44
CA SER A 77 -10.73 16.54 8.07
C SER A 77 -9.49 16.47 8.98
N SER A 78 -9.68 16.22 10.28
CA SER A 78 -8.59 15.87 11.18
C SER A 78 -8.07 14.46 10.89
N PRO A 79 -6.77 14.18 11.13
CA PRO A 79 -6.23 12.84 11.01
C PRO A 79 -6.91 11.88 11.99
N THR A 80 -7.78 11.00 11.48
CA THR A 80 -8.50 10.02 12.30
C THR A 80 -8.45 8.64 11.65
N ILE A 81 -8.02 7.65 12.44
CA ILE A 81 -7.98 6.25 12.05
C ILE A 81 -8.93 5.40 12.91
N ILE A 82 -9.42 4.31 12.32
CA ILE A 82 -10.16 3.25 13.03
C ILE A 82 -9.19 2.07 13.19
N VAL A 83 -9.02 1.57 14.41
CA VAL A 83 -8.10 0.47 14.75
C VAL A 83 -8.87 -0.64 15.50
N PRO A 84 -8.76 -1.91 15.09
CA PRO A 84 -7.99 -2.41 13.95
C PRO A 84 -8.57 -1.99 12.59
N GLY A 85 -9.81 -1.51 12.56
CA GLY A 85 -10.54 -1.33 11.31
C GLY A 85 -10.69 -2.65 10.53
N SER A 86 -11.26 -2.57 9.33
CA SER A 86 -11.53 -3.72 8.46
C SER A 86 -11.52 -3.29 6.98
N PRO A 87 -10.99 -4.11 6.04
CA PRO A 87 -11.14 -3.87 4.61
C PRO A 87 -12.59 -4.08 4.17
N ALA A 88 -12.96 -3.57 2.99
CA ALA A 88 -14.29 -3.76 2.43
C ALA A 88 -14.53 -5.24 2.06
N GLU A 89 -15.75 -5.74 2.28
CA GLU A 89 -16.12 -7.13 2.02
C GLU A 89 -16.49 -7.32 0.54
N TRP A 90 -15.84 -8.24 -0.16
CA TRP A 90 -16.13 -8.59 -1.56
C TRP A 90 -17.53 -9.19 -1.71
N GLN A 91 -18.37 -8.57 -2.54
CA GLN A 91 -19.77 -8.99 -2.73
C GLN A 91 -19.97 -10.09 -3.77
N ASN A 92 -18.93 -10.43 -4.55
CA ASN A 92 -19.01 -11.46 -5.58
C ASN A 92 -20.21 -11.28 -6.55
N LYS A 93 -20.45 -10.03 -6.95
CA LYS A 93 -21.55 -9.65 -7.83
C LYS A 93 -21.47 -10.39 -9.17
N ALA A 94 -22.62 -10.88 -9.65
CA ALA A 94 -22.71 -11.51 -10.96
C ALA A 94 -22.41 -10.51 -12.08
N THR A 95 -21.60 -10.91 -13.05
CA THR A 95 -21.31 -10.16 -14.27
C THR A 95 -22.29 -10.57 -15.39
N PRO A 96 -22.62 -9.68 -16.34
CA PRO A 96 -22.06 -8.34 -16.50
C PRO A 96 -22.76 -7.26 -15.67
N TYR A 97 -22.04 -6.18 -15.34
CA TYR A 97 -22.64 -4.95 -14.83
C TYR A 97 -21.82 -3.72 -15.20
N GLN A 98 -22.47 -2.55 -15.16
CA GLN A 98 -21.86 -1.27 -15.53
C GLN A 98 -21.50 -0.46 -14.30
N VAL A 99 -20.37 0.24 -14.37
CA VAL A 99 -20.01 1.33 -13.45
C VAL A 99 -19.67 2.60 -14.24
N PRO A 100 -19.85 3.80 -13.66
CA PRO A 100 -19.39 5.03 -14.30
C PRO A 100 -17.86 5.12 -14.29
N ALA A 101 -17.29 5.93 -15.19
CA ALA A 101 -15.87 6.22 -15.17
C ALA A 101 -15.46 6.92 -13.87
N ASP A 102 -14.23 6.69 -13.44
CA ASP A 102 -13.64 7.29 -12.26
C ASP A 102 -13.45 8.80 -12.49
N THR A 103 -14.06 9.61 -11.63
CA THR A 103 -13.96 11.08 -11.67
C THR A 103 -13.64 11.63 -10.28
N GLY A 104 -13.12 12.85 -10.23
CA GLY A 104 -12.87 13.56 -8.98
C GLY A 104 -11.46 13.35 -8.44
N LEU A 105 -11.28 13.73 -7.17
CA LEU A 105 -9.98 13.77 -6.50
C LEU A 105 -9.67 12.45 -5.80
N PHE A 106 -8.40 12.04 -5.83
CA PHE A 106 -7.95 10.87 -5.10
C PHE A 106 -6.59 10.99 -4.44
N PHE A 107 -6.30 10.12 -3.46
CA PHE A 107 -5.01 10.09 -2.74
C PHE A 107 -3.94 9.23 -3.43
N ILE A 108 -2.87 9.82 -3.95
CA ILE A 108 -1.68 9.05 -4.33
C ILE A 108 -1.01 8.48 -3.05
N ASP A 109 -0.97 9.28 -2.00
CA ASP A 109 -0.46 8.91 -0.68
C ASP A 109 -1.32 9.53 0.42
N GLN A 110 -2.23 8.72 0.98
CA GLN A 110 -3.14 9.18 2.02
C GLN A 110 -2.43 9.40 3.36
N ASN A 111 -1.43 8.57 3.67
CA ASN A 111 -0.65 8.71 4.91
C ASN A 111 0.18 10.00 4.86
N GLY A 112 0.88 10.24 3.76
CA GLY A 112 1.61 11.49 3.53
C GLY A 112 0.71 12.72 3.41
N PHE A 113 -0.54 12.58 2.95
CA PHE A 113 -1.50 13.69 2.97
C PHE A 113 -1.95 14.05 4.38
N ARG A 114 -2.31 13.06 5.20
CA ARG A 114 -2.91 13.28 6.51
C ARG A 114 -1.88 13.52 7.60
N MET A 115 -0.70 12.92 7.49
CA MET A 115 0.40 13.01 8.45
C MET A 115 1.72 13.31 7.73
N PRO A 116 1.87 14.47 7.07
CA PRO A 116 3.02 14.78 6.20
C PRO A 116 4.37 14.80 6.94
N SER A 117 4.37 15.12 8.24
CA SER A 117 5.59 15.13 9.08
C SER A 117 5.89 13.78 9.74
N ALA A 118 4.96 12.82 9.71
CA ALA A 118 5.08 11.56 10.43
C ALA A 118 4.34 10.41 9.71
N VAL A 119 4.75 10.11 8.48
CA VAL A 119 4.04 9.19 7.56
C VAL A 119 3.89 7.77 8.11
N LEU A 120 4.84 7.32 8.95
CA LEU A 120 4.82 6.02 9.61
C LEU A 120 4.13 6.04 10.99
N LEU A 121 3.75 7.19 11.54
CA LEU A 121 3.13 7.24 12.87
C LEU A 121 1.82 6.43 12.95
N PRO A 122 0.88 6.49 11.97
CA PRO A 122 -0.33 5.66 12.01
C PRO A 122 -0.04 4.16 12.05
N LEU A 123 1.07 3.72 11.44
CA LEU A 123 1.53 2.33 11.48
C LEU A 123 1.90 1.95 12.92
N ILE A 124 2.75 2.75 13.57
CA ILE A 124 3.18 2.53 14.95
C ILE A 124 1.99 2.50 15.90
N THR A 125 1.13 3.53 15.82
CA THR A 125 -0.06 3.66 16.68
C THR A 125 -1.01 2.47 16.55
N ALA A 126 -1.22 1.96 15.34
CA ALA A 126 -2.13 0.84 15.12
C ALA A 126 -1.54 -0.51 15.58
N VAL A 127 -0.22 -0.69 15.52
CA VAL A 127 0.44 -1.87 16.12
C VAL A 127 0.32 -1.83 17.64
N ASP A 128 0.56 -0.66 18.26
CA ASP A 128 0.43 -0.50 19.71
C ASP A 128 -0.99 -0.81 20.19
N ALA A 129 -2.00 -0.17 19.58
CA ALA A 129 -3.39 -0.38 19.96
C ALA A 129 -3.85 -1.83 19.69
N THR A 130 -3.31 -2.50 18.67
CA THR A 130 -3.59 -3.93 18.43
C THR A 130 -2.98 -4.81 19.53
N HIS A 131 -1.77 -4.49 19.98
CA HIS A 131 -1.10 -5.22 21.07
C HIS A 131 -1.80 -5.02 22.42
N GLU A 132 -2.20 -3.80 22.73
CA GLU A 132 -2.99 -3.49 23.93
C GLU A 132 -4.32 -4.26 23.93
N ALA A 133 -5.01 -4.28 22.78
CA ALA A 133 -6.28 -4.99 22.62
C ALA A 133 -6.15 -6.52 22.71
N SER A 134 -4.96 -7.10 22.56
CA SER A 134 -4.74 -8.54 22.77
C SER A 134 -4.65 -8.93 24.25
N GLY A 135 -4.87 -7.98 25.17
CA GLY A 135 -4.83 -8.21 26.62
C GLY A 135 -3.42 -8.19 27.20
N SER A 136 -2.43 -7.70 26.45
CA SER A 136 -1.06 -7.54 26.97
C SER A 136 -1.02 -6.40 27.99
N PRO A 137 -0.49 -6.63 29.21
CA PRO A 137 -0.36 -5.57 30.20
C PRO A 137 0.84 -4.64 29.92
N ALA A 138 1.74 -5.04 29.01
CA ALA A 138 2.91 -4.27 28.63
C ALA A 138 2.69 -3.59 27.27
N ALA A 139 3.32 -2.44 27.07
CA ALA A 139 3.40 -1.81 25.76
C ALA A 139 4.16 -2.72 24.78
N PHE A 140 3.88 -2.58 23.48
CA PHE A 140 4.61 -3.31 22.46
C PHE A 140 6.10 -2.97 22.53
N ASP A 141 6.93 -4.00 22.64
CA ASP A 141 8.39 -3.89 22.74
C ASP A 141 9.02 -3.69 21.36
N TRP A 142 9.08 -2.42 20.92
CA TRP A 142 9.68 -2.05 19.64
C TRP A 142 11.18 -2.32 19.57
N ALA A 143 11.90 -2.17 20.67
CA ALA A 143 13.33 -2.46 20.74
C ALA A 143 13.60 -3.98 20.63
N GLY A 144 12.88 -4.80 21.39
CA GLY A 144 13.00 -6.26 21.38
C GLY A 144 12.44 -6.93 20.13
N ALA A 145 11.44 -6.34 19.46
CA ALA A 145 10.96 -6.81 18.17
C ALA A 145 12.08 -6.86 17.11
N ASN A 146 13.09 -6.00 17.24
CA ASN A 146 14.35 -6.08 16.52
C ASN A 146 14.15 -6.14 14.99
N PHE A 147 13.30 -5.24 14.47
CA PHE A 147 13.13 -5.09 13.03
C PHE A 147 14.39 -4.51 12.38
N ASP A 148 14.71 -4.95 11.17
CA ASP A 148 15.75 -4.31 10.36
C ASP A 148 15.15 -3.15 9.56
N PHE A 149 13.91 -3.31 9.08
CA PHE A 149 13.20 -2.29 8.30
C PHE A 149 11.74 -2.11 8.73
N ILE A 150 11.31 -0.86 8.78
CA ILE A 150 9.89 -0.47 8.77
C ILE A 150 9.64 0.35 7.51
N THR A 151 8.70 -0.08 6.68
CA THR A 151 8.46 0.53 5.36
C THR A 151 7.03 0.36 4.86
N ASP A 152 6.69 1.13 3.83
CA ASP A 152 5.54 0.86 2.99
C ASP A 152 5.92 -0.10 1.86
N ARG A 153 4.99 -1.00 1.49
CA ARG A 153 5.13 -1.83 0.29
C ARG A 153 5.41 -1.01 -0.97
N ASN A 154 4.94 0.24 -1.02
CA ASN A 154 5.24 1.19 -2.11
C ASN A 154 6.76 1.44 -2.26
N GLY A 155 7.51 1.59 -1.16
CA GLY A 155 8.96 1.78 -1.18
C GLY A 155 9.68 0.58 -1.78
N LEU A 156 9.29 -0.63 -1.39
CA LEU A 156 9.84 -1.86 -1.96
C LEU A 156 9.57 -2.00 -3.47
N ARG A 157 8.37 -1.59 -3.92
CA ARG A 157 8.04 -1.56 -5.36
C ARG A 157 8.88 -0.54 -6.14
N LYS A 158 9.16 0.63 -5.57
CA LYS A 158 10.05 1.63 -6.18
C LYS A 158 11.46 1.07 -6.38
N LEU A 159 12.01 0.41 -5.35
CA LEU A 159 13.31 -0.25 -5.43
C LEU A 159 13.33 -1.39 -6.46
N MET A 160 12.27 -2.21 -6.53
CA MET A 160 12.13 -3.24 -7.58
C MET A 160 12.14 -2.64 -8.98
N ARG A 161 11.41 -1.54 -9.21
CA ARG A 161 11.39 -0.87 -10.53
C ARG A 161 12.74 -0.30 -10.92
N TRP A 162 13.52 0.20 -9.96
CA TRP A 162 14.91 0.61 -10.20
C TRP A 162 15.77 -0.58 -10.65
N ILE A 163 15.65 -1.72 -9.96
CA ILE A 163 16.39 -2.95 -10.28
C ILE A 163 16.01 -3.50 -11.66
N ASP A 164 14.71 -3.56 -11.96
CA ASP A 164 14.20 -4.06 -13.24
C ASP A 164 14.46 -3.07 -14.38
N GLY A 165 14.54 -1.78 -14.08
CA GLY A 165 14.81 -0.70 -15.02
C GLY A 165 16.12 -0.85 -15.78
N ALA A 166 17.15 -1.40 -15.15
CA ALA A 166 18.45 -1.61 -15.80
C ALA A 166 18.47 -2.74 -16.83
N ASN A 167 17.42 -3.57 -16.87
CA ASN A 167 17.28 -4.68 -17.81
C ASN A 167 16.24 -4.38 -18.91
N ARG A 168 15.78 -3.13 -19.03
CA ARG A 168 14.78 -2.77 -20.04
C ARG A 168 15.44 -2.41 -21.37
N ASP A 169 14.72 -2.69 -22.45
CA ASP A 169 15.12 -2.29 -23.80
C ASP A 169 15.23 -0.76 -23.89
N ALA A 170 16.17 -0.28 -24.72
CA ALA A 170 16.44 1.15 -24.90
C ALA A 170 15.20 1.96 -25.35
N ASP A 171 14.22 1.30 -25.97
CA ASP A 171 12.98 1.91 -26.46
C ASP A 171 11.84 1.96 -25.42
N SER A 172 12.07 1.44 -24.21
CA SER A 172 11.06 1.45 -23.15
C SER A 172 11.07 2.76 -22.36
N ASP A 173 9.89 3.19 -21.88
CA ASP A 173 9.80 4.34 -20.98
C ASP A 173 10.70 4.12 -19.75
N PRO A 174 11.54 5.12 -19.39
CA PRO A 174 12.43 5.01 -18.25
C PRO A 174 11.61 4.78 -16.97
N PRO A 175 12.17 4.07 -15.97
CA PRO A 175 11.50 3.92 -14.69
C PRO A 175 11.26 5.31 -14.09
N LYS A 176 10.08 5.49 -13.48
CA LYS A 176 9.74 6.76 -12.86
C LYS A 176 10.71 7.08 -11.73
N GLU A 177 11.10 8.35 -11.68
CA GLU A 177 11.85 8.89 -10.57
C GLU A 177 11.11 8.69 -9.25
N PHE A 178 11.87 8.49 -8.18
CA PHE A 178 11.29 8.37 -6.85
C PHE A 178 12.25 8.82 -5.77
N ARG A 179 11.65 9.13 -4.61
CA ARG A 179 12.36 9.47 -3.39
C ARG A 179 11.85 8.63 -2.22
N ILE A 180 12.76 8.25 -1.34
CA ILE A 180 12.50 7.59 -0.07
C ILE A 180 13.33 8.28 1.00
N ASP A 181 12.68 8.85 2.01
CA ASP A 181 13.37 9.49 3.13
C ASP A 181 13.68 8.45 4.20
N THR A 182 14.91 8.43 4.71
CA THR A 182 15.35 7.43 5.68
C THR A 182 15.68 8.04 7.04
N GLN A 183 15.50 7.24 8.08
CA GLN A 183 15.99 7.54 9.42
C GLN A 183 16.26 6.24 10.18
N LEU A 184 17.31 6.21 10.99
CA LEU A 184 17.58 5.11 11.90
C LEU A 184 16.91 5.38 13.26
N ALA A 185 16.10 4.43 13.75
CA ALA A 185 15.44 4.45 15.06
C ALA A 185 15.95 3.25 15.87
N GLY A 186 16.71 3.47 16.95
CA GLY A 186 17.54 2.41 17.53
C GLY A 186 18.47 1.81 16.46
N ARG A 187 18.19 0.56 16.08
CA ARG A 187 18.84 -0.18 14.98
C ARG A 187 17.97 -0.37 13.72
N THR A 188 16.72 0.07 13.77
CA THR A 188 15.72 -0.15 12.72
C THR A 188 15.79 0.95 11.68
N VAL A 189 15.85 0.59 10.40
CA VAL A 189 15.83 1.55 9.29
C VAL A 189 14.39 1.86 8.91
N LEU A 190 13.98 3.12 9.08
CA LEU A 190 12.68 3.63 8.66
C LEU A 190 12.78 4.11 7.21
N LEU A 191 12.02 3.51 6.31
CA LEU A 191 11.89 3.95 4.92
C LEU A 191 10.55 4.68 4.74
N ASN A 192 10.60 6.00 4.75
CA ASN A 192 9.42 6.85 4.67
C ASN A 192 9.07 7.13 3.22
N ARG A 193 7.80 6.87 2.89
CA ARG A 193 7.26 7.19 1.59
C ARG A 193 7.28 8.70 1.37
N TRP A 194 7.82 9.09 0.22
CA TRP A 194 7.72 10.45 -0.30
C TRP A 194 7.07 10.41 -1.68
N GLU A 195 6.17 11.36 -1.93
CA GLU A 195 5.54 11.58 -3.24
C GLU A 195 5.56 13.07 -3.56
N LYS A 196 5.80 13.40 -4.84
CA LYS A 196 5.79 14.78 -5.33
C LYS A 196 4.43 15.46 -5.16
N ARG A 197 3.37 14.66 -5.13
CA ARG A 197 2.00 15.07 -4.83
C ARG A 197 1.31 13.94 -4.06
N THR A 198 0.47 14.30 -3.11
CA THR A 198 -0.29 13.32 -2.30
C THR A 198 -1.69 13.07 -2.86
N ARG A 199 -2.15 13.89 -3.80
CA ARG A 199 -3.47 13.79 -4.46
C ARG A 199 -3.39 14.07 -5.96
N GLU A 200 -4.34 13.54 -6.72
CA GLU A 200 -4.45 13.75 -8.17
C GLU A 200 -5.92 13.71 -8.62
N ASN A 201 -6.21 14.39 -9.73
CA ASN A 201 -7.52 14.33 -10.38
C ASN A 201 -7.60 13.11 -11.29
N LEU A 202 -8.66 12.32 -11.17
CA LEU A 202 -8.94 11.21 -12.05
C LEU A 202 -9.22 11.73 -13.46
N SER A 203 -8.67 11.01 -14.44
CA SER A 203 -8.73 11.43 -15.85
C SER A 203 -10.11 11.25 -16.51
N GLY A 204 -11.06 10.56 -15.86
CA GLY A 204 -12.32 10.17 -16.49
C GLY A 204 -12.23 8.96 -17.42
N TYR A 205 -11.06 8.30 -17.50
CA TYR A 205 -10.83 7.15 -18.40
C TYR A 205 -10.51 5.84 -17.67
N THR A 206 -10.56 5.83 -16.34
CA THR A 206 -10.36 4.63 -15.53
C THR A 206 -11.68 4.19 -14.89
N TYR A 207 -11.76 2.94 -14.44
CA TYR A 207 -12.98 2.37 -13.84
C TYR A 207 -12.68 1.59 -12.56
N GLY A 208 -11.47 1.73 -12.01
CA GLY A 208 -10.98 0.91 -10.90
C GLY A 208 -11.67 1.24 -9.58
N PHE A 209 -11.81 2.54 -9.27
CA PHE A 209 -12.41 2.98 -8.00
C PHE A 209 -13.90 2.71 -7.95
N ASN A 210 -14.60 3.01 -9.05
CA ASN A 210 -16.03 2.71 -9.12
C ASN A 210 -16.31 1.21 -9.22
N PHE A 211 -15.40 0.41 -9.79
CA PHE A 211 -15.48 -1.06 -9.73
C PHE A 211 -15.37 -1.57 -8.29
N GLU A 212 -14.33 -1.14 -7.57
CA GLU A 212 -14.12 -1.50 -6.16
C GLU A 212 -15.37 -1.14 -5.34
N LYS A 213 -15.79 0.12 -5.40
CA LYS A 213 -16.99 0.61 -4.71
C LYS A 213 -18.26 -0.16 -5.06
N ALA A 214 -18.45 -0.56 -6.33
CA ALA A 214 -19.63 -1.31 -6.76
C ALA A 214 -19.57 -2.81 -6.45
N SER A 215 -18.40 -3.33 -6.08
CA SER A 215 -18.15 -4.76 -5.87
C SER A 215 -17.87 -5.12 -4.41
N THR A 216 -17.78 -4.14 -3.53
CA THR A 216 -17.49 -4.33 -2.12
C THR A 216 -18.47 -3.55 -1.25
N ASP A 217 -18.77 -4.07 -0.06
CA ASP A 217 -19.50 -3.34 0.98
C ASP A 217 -18.51 -2.93 2.08
N PRO A 218 -18.67 -1.74 2.68
CA PRO A 218 -17.93 -1.41 3.90
C PRO A 218 -18.17 -2.47 4.98
N ALA A 219 -17.12 -2.83 5.71
CA ALA A 219 -17.27 -3.66 6.90
C ALA A 219 -17.93 -2.87 8.04
N ILE A 220 -18.63 -3.59 8.92
CA ILE A 220 -19.28 -3.01 10.11
C ILE A 220 -18.24 -2.25 10.96
N GLY A 221 -18.56 -1.01 11.32
CA GLY A 221 -17.69 -0.11 12.08
C GLY A 221 -16.61 0.57 11.23
N CYS A 222 -16.71 0.50 9.90
CA CYS A 222 -15.79 1.08 8.94
C CYS A 222 -16.50 1.78 7.77
N GLU A 223 -17.78 2.14 7.94
CA GLU A 223 -18.64 2.77 6.92
C GLU A 223 -18.12 4.15 6.47
N ASP A 224 -17.42 4.84 7.37
CA ASP A 224 -16.74 6.10 7.09
C ASP A 224 -15.30 5.97 6.64
N SER A 225 -14.86 4.76 6.31
CA SER A 225 -13.53 4.51 5.79
C SER A 225 -13.32 5.15 4.40
N THR A 226 -12.07 5.51 4.14
CA THR A 226 -11.54 5.98 2.85
C THR A 226 -10.37 5.12 2.33
N GLY A 227 -10.01 4.05 3.05
CA GLY A 227 -8.91 3.15 2.74
C GLY A 227 -8.49 2.34 3.96
N HIS A 228 -8.25 1.03 3.76
CA HIS A 228 -7.77 0.11 4.79
C HIS A 228 -6.28 -0.17 4.60
N HIS A 229 -5.53 -0.17 5.68
CA HIS A 229 -4.11 -0.50 5.72
C HIS A 229 -3.86 -1.67 6.67
N ARG A 230 -3.04 -2.62 6.22
CA ARG A 230 -2.58 -3.76 7.00
C ARG A 230 -1.07 -3.62 7.26
N MET A 231 -0.64 -4.06 8.44
CA MET A 231 0.75 -4.21 8.81
C MET A 231 1.06 -5.69 9.00
N VAL A 232 2.12 -6.15 8.34
CA VAL A 232 2.65 -7.50 8.52
C VAL A 232 4.11 -7.45 8.90
N SER A 233 4.52 -8.32 9.82
CA SER A 233 5.92 -8.65 10.05
C SER A 233 6.27 -9.96 9.34
N TYR A 234 7.50 -10.07 8.84
CA TYR A 234 8.03 -11.30 8.27
C TYR A 234 9.55 -11.30 8.17
N ASP A 235 10.13 -12.48 7.94
CA ASP A 235 11.52 -12.65 7.52
C ASP A 235 11.62 -12.69 5.99
N LEU A 236 12.50 -11.85 5.43
CA LEU A 236 12.87 -11.82 4.02
C LEU A 236 14.34 -12.26 3.87
N ASN A 237 14.57 -13.57 3.86
CA ASN A 237 15.91 -14.18 3.82
C ASN A 237 16.86 -13.55 4.86
N GLY A 238 16.44 -13.58 6.12
CA GLY A 238 17.21 -13.07 7.26
C GLY A 238 17.03 -11.58 7.55
N LEU A 239 16.24 -10.82 6.78
CA LEU A 239 15.82 -9.46 7.16
C LEU A 239 14.47 -9.49 7.85
N LYS A 240 14.40 -8.98 9.07
CA LYS A 240 13.15 -8.78 9.79
C LYS A 240 12.47 -7.51 9.30
N MET A 241 11.37 -7.69 8.58
CA MET A 241 10.60 -6.62 7.95
C MET A 241 9.32 -6.35 8.73
N LEU A 242 8.93 -5.08 8.81
CA LEU A 242 7.57 -4.64 9.11
C LEU A 242 7.06 -3.79 7.94
N VAL A 243 6.03 -4.28 7.26
CA VAL A 243 5.56 -3.70 6.01
C VAL A 243 4.09 -3.30 6.13
N ARG A 244 3.82 -2.02 5.86
CA ARG A 244 2.46 -1.50 5.68
C ARG A 244 2.04 -1.53 4.22
N PHE A 245 0.80 -1.91 3.96
CA PHE A 245 0.19 -1.85 2.64
C PHE A 245 -1.30 -1.58 2.73
N GLU A 246 -1.86 -0.98 1.68
CA GLU A 246 -3.30 -0.85 1.51
C GLU A 246 -3.89 -2.17 0.99
N VAL A 247 -5.11 -2.50 1.44
CA VAL A 247 -5.89 -3.66 1.00
C VAL A 247 -7.18 -3.16 0.37
N ASP A 248 -7.47 -3.63 -0.86
CA ASP A 248 -8.71 -3.24 -1.55
C ASP A 248 -9.94 -3.95 -0.95
N ALA A 249 -9.87 -5.26 -0.68
CA ALA A 249 -11.01 -6.01 -0.15
C ALA A 249 -10.63 -7.26 0.67
N CYS A 250 -11.62 -7.90 1.30
CA CYS A 250 -11.52 -9.25 1.85
C CYS A 250 -12.67 -10.15 1.41
N ILE A 251 -12.44 -11.46 1.40
CA ILE A 251 -13.50 -12.46 1.23
C ILE A 251 -14.27 -12.55 2.56
N PRO A 252 -15.60 -12.34 2.57
CA PRO A 252 -16.39 -12.45 3.79
C PRO A 252 -16.40 -13.88 4.33
N ALA A 253 -16.44 -14.03 5.65
CA ALA A 253 -16.57 -15.34 6.29
C ALA A 253 -17.87 -16.04 5.87
N ALA A 254 -17.83 -17.36 5.68
CA ALA A 254 -18.95 -18.15 5.15
C ALA A 254 -20.27 -17.97 5.93
N ALA A 255 -20.21 -17.78 7.25
CA ALA A 255 -21.39 -17.56 8.10
C ALA A 255 -22.14 -16.24 7.81
N LYS A 256 -21.44 -15.20 7.31
CA LYS A 256 -22.06 -13.94 6.88
C LYS A 256 -22.62 -14.01 5.46
N ALA A 257 -22.02 -14.84 4.60
CA ALA A 257 -22.49 -15.02 3.23
C ALA A 257 -23.87 -15.71 3.16
N SER A 258 -24.18 -16.58 4.13
CA SER A 258 -25.51 -17.17 4.31
C SER A 258 -26.52 -16.20 4.92
N ALA A 259 -26.13 -15.34 5.85
CA ALA A 259 -27.04 -14.35 6.45
C ALA A 259 -27.52 -13.27 5.46
N LYS A 260 -26.72 -12.91 4.45
CA LYS A 260 -27.17 -12.04 3.35
C LYS A 260 -28.13 -12.73 2.36
N LYS A 261 -28.22 -14.07 2.38
CA LYS A 261 -29.15 -14.85 1.55
C LYS A 261 -30.31 -15.38 2.41
N LYS A 262 -31.41 -14.63 2.40
CA LYS A 262 -32.74 -14.89 2.99
C LYS A 262 -32.92 -14.43 4.44
N VAL A 263 -33.59 -13.29 4.60
CA VAL A 263 -34.61 -13.11 5.64
C VAL A 263 -35.95 -13.40 4.96
N GLN A 264 -36.55 -14.55 5.25
CA GLN A 264 -37.87 -14.93 4.70
C GLN A 264 -38.98 -14.91 5.75
N SER A 265 -38.66 -14.77 7.05
CA SER A 265 -39.65 -14.72 8.13
C SER A 265 -39.22 -13.86 9.33
N ILE A 266 -40.18 -13.52 10.21
CA ILE A 266 -39.96 -12.76 11.45
C ILE A 266 -39.22 -13.60 12.51
N ASP A 267 -39.42 -14.92 12.51
CA ASP A 267 -38.75 -15.84 13.45
C ASP A 267 -37.25 -16.03 13.13
N ASP A 268 -36.87 -15.91 11.84
CA ASP A 268 -35.46 -15.88 11.42
C ASP A 268 -34.75 -14.63 11.97
N LEU A 269 -35.48 -13.52 12.13
CA LEU A 269 -34.98 -12.28 12.70
C LEU A 269 -34.71 -12.43 14.21
N ALA A 270 -35.64 -13.04 14.95
CA ALA A 270 -35.48 -13.31 16.38
C ALA A 270 -34.31 -14.28 16.65
N THR A 271 -34.15 -15.31 15.82
CA THR A 271 -33.05 -16.28 15.91
C THR A 271 -31.71 -15.65 15.55
N SER A 272 -31.69 -14.75 14.55
CA SER A 272 -30.49 -13.98 14.20
C SER A 272 -30.10 -12.97 15.28
N LEU A 273 -31.07 -12.34 15.96
CA LEU A 273 -30.81 -11.47 17.11
C LEU A 273 -30.33 -12.23 18.35
N ALA A 274 -30.82 -13.45 18.59
CA ALA A 274 -30.40 -14.27 19.72
C ALA A 274 -28.92 -14.70 19.66
N GLY A 275 -28.32 -14.72 18.46
CA GLY A 275 -26.89 -14.94 18.25
C GLY A 275 -26.02 -13.67 18.25
N VAL A 276 -26.63 -12.48 18.31
CA VAL A 276 -25.91 -11.21 18.44
C VAL A 276 -25.68 -10.96 19.92
N ASN A 277 -24.49 -11.31 20.41
CA ASN A 277 -23.97 -10.73 21.64
C ASN A 277 -23.80 -9.22 21.44
N LEU A 278 -24.87 -8.46 21.70
CA LEU A 278 -24.82 -7.02 21.86
C LEU A 278 -24.22 -6.70 23.24
N ALA A 279 -23.04 -7.24 23.52
CA ALA A 279 -22.14 -6.51 24.41
C ALA A 279 -21.92 -5.19 23.68
N SER A 280 -22.31 -4.08 24.32
CA SER A 280 -21.99 -2.75 23.81
C SER A 280 -20.49 -2.73 23.53
N ARG A 281 -20.10 -2.90 22.26
CA ARG A 281 -18.75 -2.60 21.80
C ARG A 281 -18.62 -1.10 22.01
N GLY A 282 -18.15 -0.72 23.19
CA GLY A 282 -17.92 0.66 23.53
C GLY A 282 -16.89 1.19 22.55
N VAL A 283 -17.36 1.92 21.54
CA VAL A 283 -16.48 2.63 20.61
C VAL A 283 -15.73 3.64 21.44
N SER A 284 -14.45 3.36 21.72
CA SER A 284 -13.59 4.28 22.42
C SER A 284 -12.87 5.16 21.41
N THR A 285 -12.71 6.44 21.74
CA THR A 285 -11.95 7.38 20.92
C THR A 285 -10.86 7.99 21.78
N SER A 286 -9.63 7.97 21.30
CA SER A 286 -8.49 8.63 21.93
C SER A 286 -7.76 9.51 20.91
N THR A 287 -7.06 10.53 21.37
CA THR A 287 -6.22 11.36 20.48
C THR A 287 -4.81 11.34 21.00
N THR A 288 -3.87 10.98 20.13
CA THR A 288 -2.44 10.99 20.43
C THR A 288 -1.93 12.41 20.57
N ASN A 289 -0.79 12.58 21.25
CA ASN A 289 -0.11 13.88 21.39
C ASN A 289 0.32 14.50 20.05
N ASN A 290 0.26 13.74 18.96
CA ASN A 290 0.60 14.19 17.61
C ASN A 290 -0.62 14.54 16.74
N GLY A 291 -1.81 14.64 17.34
CA GLY A 291 -3.03 15.03 16.64
C GLY A 291 -3.63 13.94 15.75
N LEU A 292 -3.21 12.68 15.92
CA LEU A 292 -3.86 11.52 15.33
C LEU A 292 -4.92 10.98 16.29
N THR A 293 -6.18 11.00 15.88
CA THR A 293 -7.31 10.40 16.60
C THR A 293 -7.46 8.93 16.23
N VAL A 294 -7.68 8.07 17.23
CA VAL A 294 -7.87 6.63 17.10
C VAL A 294 -9.26 6.26 17.60
N ILE A 295 -10.03 5.60 16.75
CA ILE A 295 -11.34 5.02 17.08
C ILE A 295 -11.17 3.51 17.19
N SER A 296 -11.52 2.93 18.33
CA SER A 296 -11.46 1.48 18.55
C SER A 296 -12.70 0.82 17.97
N ASP A 297 -12.65 0.40 16.70
CA ASP A 297 -13.75 -0.27 16.01
C ASP A 297 -13.24 -1.15 14.84
N GLY A 298 -14.15 -1.86 14.19
CA GLY A 298 -13.86 -2.85 13.17
C GLY A 298 -13.47 -4.21 13.75
N ALA A 299 -12.70 -4.99 12.97
CA ALA A 299 -12.25 -6.31 13.36
C ALA A 299 -11.00 -6.73 12.58
N ILE A 300 -10.09 -7.43 13.26
CA ILE A 300 -8.97 -8.06 12.56
C ILE A 300 -9.52 -9.20 11.70
N ILE A 301 -9.53 -8.98 10.39
CA ILE A 301 -9.92 -10.01 9.41
C ILE A 301 -8.71 -10.92 9.12
N PRO A 302 -8.87 -12.25 8.94
CA PRO A 302 -7.79 -13.16 8.61
C PRO A 302 -6.99 -12.73 7.37
N HIS A 303 -5.67 -12.76 7.47
CA HIS A 303 -4.78 -12.41 6.35
C HIS A 303 -5.02 -13.27 5.11
N THR A 304 -5.39 -14.54 5.32
CA THR A 304 -5.74 -15.50 4.25
C THR A 304 -6.94 -15.09 3.40
N SER A 305 -7.73 -14.11 3.83
CA SER A 305 -8.92 -13.64 3.11
C SER A 305 -8.70 -12.36 2.28
N LEU A 306 -7.52 -11.74 2.36
CA LEU A 306 -7.27 -10.45 1.71
C LEU A 306 -7.24 -10.59 0.18
N VAL A 307 -7.77 -9.58 -0.50
CA VAL A 307 -7.93 -9.54 -1.94
C VAL A 307 -7.35 -8.25 -2.49
N GLU A 308 -6.49 -8.39 -3.50
CA GLU A 308 -6.12 -7.32 -4.42
C GLU A 308 -7.11 -7.30 -5.60
N LEU A 309 -7.72 -6.15 -5.84
CA LEU A 309 -8.62 -5.90 -6.95
C LEU A 309 -7.89 -5.14 -8.07
N THR A 310 -7.87 -5.72 -9.26
CA THR A 310 -7.34 -5.05 -10.45
C THR A 310 -8.36 -5.06 -11.58
N THR A 311 -8.21 -4.11 -12.51
CA THR A 311 -9.09 -3.96 -13.66
C THR A 311 -8.28 -3.80 -14.94
N ARG A 312 -8.79 -4.37 -16.03
CA ARG A 312 -8.25 -4.18 -17.37
C ARG A 312 -9.35 -4.11 -18.41
N THR A 313 -9.05 -3.37 -19.48
CA THR A 313 -9.84 -3.42 -20.71
C THR A 313 -9.75 -4.81 -21.33
N GLU A 314 -10.82 -5.31 -21.94
CA GLU A 314 -10.84 -6.60 -22.68
C GLU A 314 -9.62 -6.77 -23.59
N ARG A 315 -9.30 -5.75 -24.38
CA ARG A 315 -8.14 -5.74 -25.30
C ARG A 315 -6.78 -6.00 -24.63
N ARG A 316 -6.62 -5.66 -23.34
CA ARG A 316 -5.33 -5.73 -22.63
C ARG A 316 -5.34 -6.72 -21.45
N ALA A 317 -6.40 -7.52 -21.33
CA ALA A 317 -6.52 -8.49 -20.24
C ALA A 317 -5.46 -9.59 -20.33
N ALA A 318 -5.15 -10.05 -21.55
CA ALA A 318 -4.11 -11.08 -21.78
C ALA A 318 -2.69 -10.55 -21.55
N GLU A 319 -2.46 -9.25 -21.77
CA GLU A 319 -1.16 -8.57 -21.61
C GLU A 319 -0.99 -7.96 -20.22
N PHE A 320 -1.53 -8.62 -19.18
CA PHE A 320 -1.44 -8.09 -17.82
C PHE A 320 0.04 -8.05 -17.37
N ASP A 321 0.54 -6.84 -17.09
CA ASP A 321 1.92 -6.61 -16.67
C ASP A 321 2.17 -7.16 -15.26
N TRP A 322 2.51 -8.45 -15.20
CA TRP A 322 2.85 -9.14 -13.97
C TRP A 322 4.17 -8.67 -13.36
N LYS A 323 5.10 -8.11 -14.15
CA LYS A 323 6.35 -7.57 -13.60
C LYS A 323 6.09 -6.38 -12.70
N ASP A 324 5.12 -5.51 -13.07
CA ASP A 324 4.72 -4.39 -12.21
C ASP A 324 3.73 -4.78 -11.11
N ALA A 325 2.82 -5.71 -11.39
CA ALA A 325 1.73 -6.07 -10.50
C ALA A 325 2.14 -7.07 -9.41
N TYR A 326 2.88 -8.14 -9.74
CA TYR A 326 3.21 -9.19 -8.78
C TYR A 326 4.00 -8.74 -7.54
N PRO A 327 4.94 -7.76 -7.61
CA PRO A 327 5.55 -7.18 -6.41
C PRO A 327 4.54 -6.70 -5.37
N GLN A 328 3.34 -6.27 -5.79
CA GLN A 328 2.25 -5.91 -4.89
C GLN A 328 1.87 -7.07 -3.99
N LEU A 329 1.62 -8.24 -4.59
CA LEU A 329 1.18 -9.45 -3.91
C LEU A 329 2.31 -10.06 -3.09
N PHE A 330 3.54 -10.08 -3.65
CA PHE A 330 4.69 -10.64 -2.96
C PHE A 330 5.00 -9.90 -1.65
N PHE A 331 5.18 -8.58 -1.66
CA PHE A 331 5.61 -7.88 -0.42
C PHE A 331 4.50 -7.72 0.62
N SER A 332 3.23 -7.84 0.22
CA SER A 332 2.09 -7.84 1.14
C SER A 332 1.69 -9.24 1.60
N GLN A 333 2.14 -10.27 0.87
CA GLN A 333 1.60 -11.63 0.95
C GLN A 333 0.07 -11.66 0.80
N THR A 334 -0.52 -10.73 0.02
CA THR A 334 -1.97 -10.73 -0.25
C THR A 334 -2.33 -11.99 -1.05
N PRO A 335 -3.11 -12.93 -0.50
CA PRO A 335 -3.28 -14.25 -1.09
C PRO A 335 -4.06 -14.25 -2.39
N HIS A 336 -5.06 -13.39 -2.50
CA HIS A 336 -5.99 -13.39 -3.63
C HIS A 336 -5.77 -12.20 -4.55
N HIS A 337 -5.82 -12.45 -5.86
CA HIS A 337 -5.83 -11.41 -6.88
C HIS A 337 -7.01 -11.61 -7.82
N PHE A 338 -7.91 -10.62 -7.87
CA PHE A 338 -9.07 -10.64 -8.75
C PHE A 338 -8.90 -9.60 -9.86
N LEU A 339 -8.75 -10.08 -11.08
CA LEU A 339 -8.66 -9.25 -12.28
C LEU A 339 -10.04 -9.15 -12.93
N ALA A 340 -10.66 -7.99 -12.83
CA ALA A 340 -11.93 -7.70 -13.48
C ALA A 340 -11.73 -7.10 -14.88
N VAL A 341 -12.34 -7.72 -15.87
CA VAL A 341 -12.21 -7.33 -17.28
C VAL A 341 -13.43 -6.52 -17.69
N HIS A 342 -13.22 -5.42 -18.41
CA HIS A 342 -14.29 -4.53 -18.83
C HIS A 342 -14.11 -3.98 -20.26
N ASP A 343 -15.22 -3.54 -20.84
CA ASP A 343 -15.24 -2.58 -21.95
C ASP A 343 -15.94 -1.30 -21.49
N ARG A 344 -15.21 -0.18 -21.43
CA ARG A 344 -15.71 1.14 -21.00
C ARG A 344 -16.59 1.11 -19.73
N GLY A 345 -16.15 0.38 -18.70
CA GLY A 345 -16.85 0.24 -17.42
C GLY A 345 -17.93 -0.83 -17.36
N ARG A 346 -18.23 -1.51 -18.48
CA ARG A 346 -19.04 -2.72 -18.50
C ARG A 346 -18.16 -3.91 -18.15
N PHE A 347 -18.20 -4.35 -16.90
CA PHE A 347 -17.43 -5.50 -16.42
C PHE A 347 -18.08 -6.79 -16.89
N THR A 348 -17.34 -7.62 -17.60
CA THR A 348 -17.85 -8.83 -18.27
C THR A 348 -17.36 -10.12 -17.62
N SER A 349 -16.24 -10.08 -16.90
CA SER A 349 -15.71 -11.25 -16.19
C SER A 349 -14.76 -10.83 -15.06
N VAL A 350 -14.54 -11.73 -14.09
CA VAL A 350 -13.55 -11.59 -13.03
C VAL A 350 -12.70 -12.85 -12.96
N THR A 351 -11.43 -12.75 -13.32
CA THR A 351 -10.48 -13.87 -13.19
C THR A 351 -9.87 -13.85 -11.80
N LYS A 352 -10.05 -14.93 -11.05
CA LYS A 352 -9.55 -15.06 -9.67
C LYS A 352 -8.32 -15.96 -9.64
N ARG A 353 -7.28 -15.51 -8.95
CA ARG A 353 -6.03 -16.25 -8.74
C ARG A 353 -5.66 -16.21 -7.27
N THR A 354 -4.87 -17.18 -6.86
CA THR A 354 -4.20 -17.17 -5.55
C THR A 354 -2.69 -17.16 -5.73
N LEU A 355 -1.94 -16.75 -4.72
CA LEU A 355 -0.46 -16.79 -4.75
C LEU A 355 0.08 -18.19 -5.09
N GLU A 356 -0.63 -19.24 -4.72
CA GLU A 356 -0.29 -20.65 -4.96
C GLU A 356 -0.69 -21.13 -6.37
N SER A 357 -1.45 -20.32 -7.13
CA SER A 357 -1.84 -20.67 -8.50
C SER A 357 -0.60 -20.76 -9.41
N SER A 358 -0.61 -21.72 -10.33
CA SER A 358 0.56 -22.06 -11.16
C SER A 358 1.06 -20.89 -12.00
N ASP A 359 0.16 -20.01 -12.44
CA ASP A 359 0.49 -18.79 -13.16
C ASP A 359 1.24 -17.77 -12.28
N LEU A 360 0.81 -17.56 -11.03
CA LEU A 360 1.51 -16.67 -10.10
C LEU A 360 2.83 -17.27 -9.61
N GLN A 361 2.91 -18.58 -9.44
CA GLN A 361 4.17 -19.27 -9.13
C GLN A 361 5.19 -19.15 -10.27
N ALA A 362 4.74 -19.24 -11.53
CA ALA A 362 5.62 -19.00 -12.69
C ALA A 362 6.15 -17.56 -12.72
N VAL A 363 5.30 -16.58 -12.42
CA VAL A 363 5.72 -15.17 -12.29
C VAL A 363 6.75 -15.01 -11.17
N GLN A 364 6.50 -15.59 -10.00
CA GLN A 364 7.42 -15.54 -8.86
C GLN A 364 8.80 -16.09 -9.24
N HIS A 365 8.82 -17.25 -9.91
CA HIS A 365 10.05 -17.89 -10.36
C HIS A 365 10.82 -16.99 -11.32
N ALA A 366 10.14 -16.39 -12.31
CA ALA A 366 10.75 -15.46 -13.25
C ALA A 366 11.30 -14.18 -12.59
N MET A 367 10.74 -13.77 -11.45
CA MET A 367 11.18 -12.58 -10.70
C MET A 367 12.31 -12.82 -9.70
N GLN A 368 12.70 -14.08 -9.45
CA GLN A 368 13.75 -14.41 -8.48
C GLN A 368 15.07 -13.66 -8.69
N PRO A 369 15.58 -13.47 -9.92
CA PRO A 369 16.81 -12.68 -10.12
C PRO A 369 16.69 -11.26 -9.58
N SER A 370 15.57 -10.58 -9.82
CA SER A 370 15.33 -9.21 -9.35
C SER A 370 15.10 -9.17 -7.83
N LEU A 371 14.40 -10.16 -7.27
CA LEU A 371 14.23 -10.27 -5.81
C LEU A 371 15.56 -10.47 -5.09
N LYS A 372 16.48 -11.28 -5.65
CA LYS A 372 17.85 -11.47 -5.11
C LYS A 372 18.64 -10.16 -5.12
N LYS A 373 18.54 -9.39 -6.20
CA LYS A 373 19.14 -8.05 -6.28
C LYS A 373 18.53 -7.09 -5.27
N LEU A 374 17.22 -7.14 -5.06
CA LEU A 374 16.55 -6.31 -4.06
C LEU A 374 17.03 -6.63 -2.65
N ARG A 375 17.10 -7.91 -2.31
CA ARG A 375 17.60 -8.37 -1.01
C ARG A 375 19.01 -7.82 -0.74
N ALA A 376 19.93 -7.96 -1.69
CA ALA A 376 21.28 -7.39 -1.57
C ALA A 376 21.29 -5.85 -1.50
N ALA A 377 20.39 -5.18 -2.24
CA ALA A 377 20.27 -3.73 -2.20
C ALA A 377 19.75 -3.24 -0.84
N LEU A 378 18.85 -3.99 -0.20
CA LEU A 378 18.38 -3.69 1.16
C LEU A 378 19.51 -3.79 2.18
N ASP A 379 20.41 -4.77 2.09
CA ASP A 379 21.61 -4.81 2.94
C ASP A 379 22.47 -3.55 2.73
N THR A 380 22.72 -3.19 1.46
CA THR A 380 23.52 -2.00 1.14
C THR A 380 22.87 -0.72 1.69
N ILE A 381 21.55 -0.57 1.52
CA ILE A 381 20.80 0.59 2.05
C ILE A 381 20.90 0.63 3.58
N ARG A 382 20.74 -0.53 4.24
CA ARG A 382 20.85 -0.64 5.70
C ARG A 382 22.23 -0.20 6.17
N ASP A 383 23.29 -0.74 5.59
CA ASP A 383 24.67 -0.44 5.98
C ASP A 383 24.97 1.05 5.86
N VAL A 384 24.47 1.67 4.79
CA VAL A 384 24.62 3.12 4.56
C VAL A 384 23.91 3.95 5.62
N VAL A 385 22.67 3.60 5.95
CA VAL A 385 21.90 4.32 6.99
C VAL A 385 22.52 4.11 8.37
N VAL A 386 22.90 2.87 8.71
CA VAL A 386 23.54 2.52 10.00
C VAL A 386 24.88 3.23 10.16
N LYS A 387 25.73 3.24 9.12
CA LYS A 387 27.03 3.93 9.15
C LYS A 387 26.91 5.43 9.43
N ASN A 388 25.80 6.06 9.01
CA ASN A 388 25.54 7.48 9.25
C ASN A 388 24.82 7.74 10.59
N GLY A 389 24.41 6.69 11.31
CA GLY A 389 23.85 6.75 12.66
C GLY A 389 22.45 7.40 12.75
N GLN A 390 21.93 7.47 13.97
CA GLN A 390 20.58 7.98 14.27
C GLN A 390 20.39 9.48 13.96
N ARG A 391 21.49 10.26 13.95
CA ARG A 391 21.47 11.66 13.52
C ARG A 391 21.61 11.81 12.01
N GLY A 392 21.95 10.73 11.29
CA GLY A 392 21.92 10.69 9.84
C GLY A 392 20.52 11.01 9.32
N ARG A 393 20.44 11.96 8.39
CA ARG A 393 19.20 12.34 7.71
C ARG A 393 19.39 12.09 6.22
N LEU A 394 19.38 10.82 5.84
CA LEU A 394 19.62 10.41 4.47
C LEU A 394 18.32 10.28 3.68
N THR A 395 18.40 10.56 2.39
CA THR A 395 17.33 10.37 1.43
C THR A 395 17.88 9.60 0.23
N LEU A 396 17.15 8.59 -0.21
CA LEU A 396 17.40 7.88 -1.46
C LEU A 396 16.62 8.59 -2.57
N VAL A 397 17.30 8.96 -3.66
CA VAL A 397 16.69 9.54 -4.86
C VAL A 397 17.09 8.70 -6.06
N TYR A 398 16.09 8.21 -6.80
CA TYR A 398 16.29 7.63 -8.12
C TYR A 398 15.90 8.64 -9.19
N ARG A 399 16.88 9.05 -9.99
CA ARG A 399 16.75 9.95 -11.15
C ARG A 399 17.84 9.65 -12.16
N ASP A 400 17.61 9.98 -13.43
CA ASP A 400 18.63 9.83 -14.49
C ASP A 400 19.30 8.43 -14.53
N GLY A 401 18.53 7.38 -14.22
CA GLY A 401 19.01 6.00 -14.19
C GLY A 401 19.85 5.60 -12.97
N LYS A 402 20.07 6.50 -12.00
CA LYS A 402 20.93 6.27 -10.82
C LYS A 402 20.14 6.36 -9.52
N LEU A 403 20.44 5.47 -8.58
CA LEU A 403 19.99 5.58 -7.19
C LEU A 403 21.10 6.24 -6.37
N GLU A 404 20.85 7.45 -5.88
CA GLU A 404 21.82 8.26 -5.15
C GLU A 404 21.35 8.54 -3.72
N VAL A 405 22.32 8.72 -2.83
CA VAL A 405 22.10 9.01 -1.42
C VAL A 405 22.44 10.48 -1.17
N PHE A 406 21.48 11.23 -0.64
CA PHE A 406 21.65 12.63 -0.29
C PHE A 406 21.46 12.86 1.20
N GLN A 407 22.12 13.88 1.72
CA GLN A 407 21.84 14.40 3.05
C GLN A 407 20.68 15.40 2.98
N ARG A 408 19.76 15.35 3.94
CA ARG A 408 18.73 16.39 4.11
C ARG A 408 19.33 17.63 4.78
N THR A 409 18.87 18.80 4.36
CA THR A 409 19.26 20.09 4.97
C THR A 409 18.66 20.27 6.36
N SER A 410 17.52 19.65 6.62
CA SER A 410 16.82 19.66 7.90
C SER A 410 17.22 18.47 8.78
N SER A 411 17.31 18.72 10.09
CA SER A 411 17.45 17.69 11.13
C SER A 411 16.12 17.07 11.58
N ALA A 412 14.99 17.52 11.00
CA ALA A 412 13.66 17.03 11.35
C ALA A 412 13.57 15.50 11.27
N SER A 413 12.99 14.90 12.30
CA SER A 413 12.74 13.46 12.37
C SER A 413 11.49 13.10 11.54
N CYS A 414 11.48 11.89 10.98
CA CYS A 414 10.34 11.28 10.29
C CYS A 414 9.28 10.70 11.26
N LEU A 415 9.62 10.62 12.56
CA LEU A 415 8.72 10.26 13.64
C LEU A 415 8.95 11.20 14.83
N PRO A 416 7.95 11.40 15.70
CA PRO A 416 8.11 12.14 16.95
C PRO A 416 9.18 11.50 17.85
N ASP A 417 9.94 12.32 18.58
CA ASP A 417 11.08 11.85 19.38
C ASP A 417 10.69 10.83 20.47
N HIS A 418 9.54 11.00 21.12
CA HIS A 418 9.04 10.03 22.11
C HIS A 418 8.67 8.67 21.50
N ILE A 419 8.38 8.62 20.20
CA ILE A 419 8.16 7.36 19.48
C ILE A 419 9.50 6.73 19.10
N LEU A 420 10.46 7.52 18.63
CA LEU A 420 11.81 7.05 18.34
C LEU A 420 12.49 6.46 19.58
N ALA A 421 12.30 7.07 20.75
CA ALA A 421 12.84 6.61 22.02
C ALA A 421 12.43 5.17 22.39
N ARG A 422 11.31 4.67 21.85
CA ARG A 422 10.82 3.29 22.10
C ARG A 422 11.60 2.22 21.34
N PHE A 423 12.42 2.62 20.37
CA PHE A 423 13.33 1.73 19.64
C PHE A 423 14.70 1.64 20.29
N GLU A 424 14.97 2.46 21.31
CA GLU A 424 16.21 2.43 22.07
C GLU A 424 16.10 1.34 23.14
N SER A 425 17.16 0.55 23.29
CA SER A 425 17.28 -0.55 24.26
C SER A 425 17.74 -0.08 25.63
#